data_AF-A0A6P0SNK9-F1
#
_entry.id   AF-A0A6P0SNK9-F1
#
_cell.length_a   1.000
_cell.length_b   1.000
_cell.length_c   1.000
_cell.angle_alpha   90.00
_cell.angle_beta   90.00
_cell.angle_gamma   90.00
#
_symmetry.space_group_name_H-M   'P 1'
#
loop_
_entity.id
_entity.type
_entity.pdbx_description
1 polymer ?
#
loop_
_entity_poly.entity_id
_entity_poly.type
_entity_poly.pdbx_seq_one_letter_code
_entity_poly.pdbx_strand_id
1 'polypeptide(L)' 'MPKRLSLLPHLSCEELEERYRQASDAVERSQYQILWLLAKGKQTEEVREATGYSLRWIRV' A
#
# COMPACT_ATOMS: atom_id res chain seq x y z
N MET A 1 7.98 16.88 -9.14
CA MET A 1 7.92 16.31 -7.78
C MET A 1 6.97 15.13 -7.80
N PRO A 2 7.36 13.92 -7.37
CA PRO A 2 6.42 12.81 -7.30
C PRO A 2 5.37 13.14 -6.23
N LYS A 3 4.08 13.06 -6.59
CA LYS A 3 2.97 13.21 -5.64
C LYS A 3 3.14 12.13 -4.58
N ARG A 4 3.47 12.54 -3.35
CA ARG A 4 3.38 11.66 -2.18
C ARG A 4 1.90 11.32 -2.00
N LEU A 5 1.55 10.04 -2.11
CA LEU A 5 0.27 9.52 -1.67
C LEU A 5 0.19 9.74 -0.16
N SER A 6 -0.40 10.85 0.24
CA SER A 6 -0.74 11.10 1.63
C SER A 6 -1.96 10.25 1.97
N LEU A 7 -1.71 9.11 2.59
CA LEU A 7 -2.74 8.32 3.24
C LEU A 7 -3.52 9.25 4.17
N LEU A 8 -4.84 9.24 4.03
CA LEU A 8 -5.69 10.03 4.88
C LEU A 8 -5.43 9.59 6.34
N PRO A 9 -5.33 10.53 7.30
CA PRO A 9 -4.86 10.26 8.67
C PRO A 9 -5.76 9.34 9.50
N HIS A 10 -6.86 8.85 8.93
CA HIS A 10 -7.81 7.96 9.59
C HIS A 10 -7.47 6.48 9.45
N LEU A 11 -6.44 6.09 8.67
CA LEU A 11 -5.97 4.71 8.62
C LEU A 11 -4.52 4.65 9.11
N SER A 12 -4.34 4.10 10.30
CA SER A 12 -3.04 3.80 10.88
C SER A 12 -2.35 2.64 10.15
N CYS A 13 -1.02 2.54 10.28
CA CYS A 13 -0.27 1.38 9.77
C CYS A 13 -0.80 0.05 10.32
N GLU A 14 -1.28 0.03 11.56
CA GLU A 14 -1.78 -1.17 12.24
C GLU A 14 -3.11 -1.62 11.63
N GLU A 15 -4.03 -0.68 11.37
CA GLU A 15 -5.30 -0.99 10.68
C GLU A 15 -5.08 -1.51 9.26
N LEU A 16 -4.07 -1.00 8.55
CA LEU A 16 -3.69 -1.49 7.23
C LEU A 16 -3.16 -2.92 7.28
N GLU A 17 -2.36 -3.26 8.30
CA GLU A 17 -1.85 -4.61 8.50
C GLU A 17 -2.98 -5.59 8.86
N GLU A 18 -3.87 -5.19 9.77
CA GLU A 18 -5.04 -5.97 10.18
C GLU A 18 -5.92 -6.29 8.96
N ARG A 19 -6.26 -5.27 8.16
CA ARG A 19 -7.06 -5.44 6.95
C ARG A 19 -6.35 -6.26 5.87
N TYR A 20 -5.04 -6.11 5.72
CA TYR A 20 -4.24 -6.98 4.84
C TYR A 20 -4.36 -8.45 5.25
N ARG A 21 -4.31 -8.76 6.55
CA ARG A 21 -4.42 -10.13 7.06
C ARG A 21 -5.84 -10.69 6.96
N GLN A 22 -6.87 -9.85 7.10
CA GLN A 22 -8.27 -10.24 7.04
C GLN A 22 -8.83 -10.31 5.60
N ALA A 23 -8.21 -9.60 4.65
CA ALA A 23 -8.64 -9.57 3.26
C ALA A 23 -8.57 -10.97 2.63
N SER A 24 -9.73 -11.44 2.18
CA SER A 24 -9.87 -12.72 1.47
C SER A 24 -9.77 -12.56 -0.04
N ASP A 25 -10.08 -11.36 -0.56
CA ASP A 25 -9.94 -11.02 -1.97
C ASP A 25 -8.48 -10.67 -2.29
N ALA A 26 -7.95 -11.29 -3.34
CA ALA A 26 -6.55 -11.11 -3.73
C ALA A 26 -6.23 -9.66 -4.17
N VAL A 27 -7.20 -8.96 -4.77
CA VAL A 27 -7.07 -7.56 -5.18
C VAL A 27 -7.09 -6.66 -3.95
N GLU A 28 -8.06 -6.87 -3.05
CA GLU A 28 -8.18 -6.09 -1.81
C GLU A 28 -6.93 -6.23 -0.94
N ARG A 29 -6.45 -7.48 -0.76
CA ARG A 29 -5.20 -7.76 -0.03
C ARG A 29 -4.01 -7.01 -0.62
N SER A 30 -3.91 -6.98 -1.94
CA SER A 30 -2.82 -6.28 -2.63
C SER A 30 -2.88 -4.77 -2.43
N GLN A 31 -4.09 -4.19 -2.44
CA GLN A 31 -4.29 -2.77 -2.13
C GLN A 31 -3.85 -2.43 -0.70
N TYR A 32 -4.28 -3.22 0.30
CA TYR A 32 -3.83 -3.00 1.68
C TYR A 32 -2.33 -3.18 1.85
N GLN A 33 -1.71 -4.14 1.16
CA GLN A 33 -0.25 -4.33 1.19
C GLN A 33 0.50 -3.11 0.64
N ILE A 34 0.04 -2.55 -0.48
CA ILE A 34 0.63 -1.34 -1.09
C ILE A 34 0.47 -0.16 -0.14
N LEU A 35 -0.74 0.08 0.38
CA LEU A 35 -1.02 1.17 1.31
C LEU A 35 -0.20 1.03 2.59
N TRP A 36 -0.08 -0.19 3.14
CA TRP A 36 0.73 -0.46 4.34
C TRP A 36 2.20 -0.12 4.13
N LEU A 37 2.79 -0.53 3.00
CA LEU A 37 4.19 -0.21 2.71
C LEU A 37 4.41 1.29 2.53
N LEU A 38 3.48 1.98 1.84
CA LEU A 38 3.50 3.44 1.70
C LEU A 38 3.35 4.14 3.05
N ALA A 39 2.49 3.62 3.95
CA ALA A 39 2.29 4.14 5.31
C ALA A 39 3.55 4.05 6.16
N LYS A 40 4.34 2.98 5.98
CA LYS A 40 5.66 2.82 6.61
C LYS A 40 6.74 3.75 6.02
N GLY A 41 6.39 4.59 5.03
CA GLY A 41 7.30 5.54 4.39
C GLY A 41 8.15 4.94 3.27
N LYS A 42 7.83 3.73 2.78
CA LYS A 42 8.53 3.12 1.64
C LYS A 42 8.30 3.93 0.38
N GLN A 43 9.34 4.06 -0.44
CA GLN A 43 9.19 4.69 -1.75
C GLN A 43 8.43 3.76 -2.71
N THR A 44 7.74 4.35 -3.69
CA THR A 44 6.98 3.61 -4.71
C THR A 44 7.81 2.53 -5.41
N GLU A 45 9.11 2.77 -5.57
CA GLU A 45 10.05 1.80 -6.16
C GLU A 45 10.30 0.59 -5.23
N GLU A 46 10.49 0.82 -3.94
CA GLU A 46 10.61 -0.26 -2.96
C GLU A 46 9.31 -1.07 -2.84
N VAL A 47 8.16 -0.40 -2.95
CA VAL A 47 6.85 -1.07 -2.98
C VAL A 47 6.70 -1.93 -4.23
N ARG A 48 7.15 -1.43 -5.39
CA ARG A 48 7.17 -2.19 -6.66
C ARG A 48 8.02 -3.45 -6.53
N GLU A 49 9.22 -3.33 -5.96
CA GLU A 49 10.10 -4.49 -5.74
C GLU A 49 9.53 -5.48 -4.72
N ALA A 50 8.95 -5.00 -3.62
CA ALA A 50 8.40 -5.85 -2.57
C ALA A 50 7.12 -6.59 -2.98
N THR A 51 6.31 -6.01 -3.88
CA THR A 51 5.01 -6.57 -4.27
C THR A 51 5.00 -7.18 -5.66
N GLY A 52 5.99 -6.88 -6.50
CA GLY A 52 6.03 -7.28 -7.91
C GLY A 52 4.98 -6.58 -8.80
N TYR A 53 4.13 -5.71 -8.23
CA TYR A 53 3.12 -4.99 -9.00
C TYR A 53 3.72 -3.84 -9.81
N SER A 54 3.22 -3.65 -11.03
CA SER A 54 3.65 -2.53 -11.87
C SER A 54 3.30 -1.18 -11.22
N LEU A 55 4.13 -0.16 -11.46
CA LEU A 55 3.90 1.22 -10.99
C LEU A 55 2.53 1.78 -11.40
N ARG A 56 1.91 1.23 -12.45
CA ARG A 56 0.57 1.59 -12.92
C ARG A 56 -0.53 1.19 -11.93
N TRP A 57 -0.31 0.14 -11.15
CA TRP A 57 -1.20 -0.31 -10.07
C TRP A 57 -0.97 0.46 -8.77
N ILE A 58 0.26 0.96 -8.56
CA ILE A 58 0.61 1.75 -7.37
C ILE A 58 0.23 3.23 -7.55
N ARG A 59 0.05 3.69 -8.80
CA ARG A 59 -0.55 4.99 -9.12
C ARG A 59 -2.06 4.94 -8.92
N VAL A 60 -2.49 5.28 -7.72
CA VAL A 60 -3.85 5.76 -7.42
C VAL A 60 -3.95 7.24 -7.76
#